data_AF-A0A374MLI4-F1
#
_entry.id   AF-A0A374MLI4-F1
#
_cell.length_a   1.000
_cell.length_b   1.000
_cell.length_c   1.000
_cell.angle_alpha   90.00
_cell.angle_beta   90.00
_cell.angle_gamma   90.00
#
_symmetry.space_group_name_H-M   'P 1'
#
loop_
_entity.id
_entity.type
_entity.pdbx_description
1 polymer ?
#
loop_
_entity_poly.entity_id
_entity_poly.type
_entity_poly.pdbx_seq_one_letter_code
_entity_poly.pdbx_strand_id
1 'polypeptide(L)'
;MDYRKIKQAELEGLTRKEGEDLLLVAGYIEDDDYSDRDEYEMGEYYHYDQYYTLYDEDENELDKVSFVTIYQKSEECMEDDTFIRTYWNCLYVE
;
A
#
# COMPACT_ATOMS: atom_id res chain seq x y z
N MET A 1 22.05 10.48 6.02
CA MET A 1 22.02 9.01 6.22
C MET A 1 22.09 8.30 4.86
N ASP A 2 22.51 7.03 4.77
CA ASP A 2 22.41 6.24 3.52
C ASP A 2 21.00 5.65 3.47
N TYR A 3 20.09 6.31 2.75
CA TYR A 3 18.70 5.87 2.63
C TYR A 3 18.61 4.69 1.66
N ARG A 4 18.18 3.53 2.16
CA ARG A 4 17.96 2.35 1.33
C ARG A 4 16.50 2.30 0.88
N LYS A 5 16.25 2.70 -0.36
CA LYS A 5 14.94 2.47 -1.01
C LYS A 5 14.71 0.97 -1.19
N ILE A 6 13.56 0.49 -0.74
CA ILE A 6 13.14 -0.90 -0.93
C ILE A 6 12.63 -1.06 -2.37
N LYS A 7 13.08 -2.09 -3.07
CA LYS A 7 12.66 -2.36 -4.45
C LYS A 7 11.38 -3.19 -4.48
N GLN A 8 10.58 -3.02 -5.52
CA GLN A 8 9.37 -3.82 -5.78
C GLN A 8 9.64 -5.35 -5.68
N ALA A 9 10.78 -5.82 -6.22
CA ALA A 9 11.14 -7.23 -6.18
C ALA A 9 11.42 -7.78 -4.78
N GLU A 10 11.74 -6.92 -3.81
CA GLU A 10 11.93 -7.32 -2.41
C GLU A 10 10.60 -7.47 -1.66
N LEU A 11 9.56 -6.76 -2.12
CA LEU A 11 8.22 -6.79 -1.55
C LEU A 11 7.27 -7.77 -2.25
N GLU A 12 7.61 -8.19 -3.48
CA GLU A 12 6.78 -9.09 -4.27
C GLU A 12 6.57 -10.43 -3.55
N GLY A 13 5.30 -10.79 -3.33
CA GLY A 13 4.91 -12.03 -2.67
C GLY A 13 4.97 -12.01 -1.14
N LEU A 14 5.41 -10.91 -0.52
CA LEU A 14 5.37 -10.76 0.93
C LEU A 14 3.96 -10.46 1.43
N THR A 15 3.66 -10.96 2.62
CA THR A 15 2.45 -10.55 3.35
C THR A 15 2.54 -9.09 3.81
N ARG A 16 1.41 -8.49 4.22
CA ARG A 16 1.41 -7.13 4.82
C ARG A 16 2.42 -7.02 5.96
N LYS A 17 2.43 -8.00 6.86
CA LYS A 17 3.29 -7.95 8.05
C LYS A 17 4.78 -8.05 7.70
N GLU A 18 5.13 -8.90 6.73
CA GLU A 18 6.52 -9.08 6.32
C GLU A 18 7.06 -7.87 5.57
N GLY A 19 6.27 -7.29 4.66
CA GLY A 19 6.68 -6.08 3.95
C GLY A 19 6.71 -4.85 4.87
N GLU A 20 5.76 -4.74 5.81
CA GLU A 20 5.77 -3.68 6.83
C GLU A 20 7.03 -3.74 7.70
N ASP A 21 7.42 -4.91 8.20
CA ASP A 21 8.65 -5.08 8.99
C ASP A 21 9.89 -4.63 8.19
N LEU A 22 9.98 -4.99 6.91
CA LEU A 22 11.07 -4.55 6.03
C LEU A 22 11.08 -3.03 5.81
N LEU A 23 9.92 -2.43 5.59
CA LEU A 23 9.76 -0.99 5.39
C LEU A 23 10.13 -0.22 6.67
N LEU A 24 9.67 -0.67 7.83
CA LEU A 24 10.01 -0.07 9.12
C LEU A 24 11.52 -0.15 9.42
N VAL A 25 12.17 -1.27 9.12
CA VAL A 25 13.62 -1.42 9.26
C VAL A 25 14.38 -0.50 8.31
N ALA A 26 13.84 -0.24 7.13
CA ALA A 26 14.40 0.71 6.16
C ALA A 26 14.11 2.19 6.50
N GLY A 27 13.25 2.46 7.48
CA GLY A 27 12.92 3.80 7.96
C GLY A 27 11.67 4.42 7.33
N TYR A 28 10.85 3.65 6.62
CA TYR A 28 9.55 4.11 6.15
C TYR A 28 8.59 4.25 7.34
N ILE A 29 7.67 5.21 7.23
CA ILE A 29 6.65 5.50 8.24
C ILE A 29 5.30 5.18 7.62
N GLU A 30 4.42 4.51 8.38
CA GLU A 30 3.04 4.26 7.96
C GLU A 30 2.26 5.59 7.91
N ASP A 31 1.61 5.86 6.78
CA ASP A 31 0.68 6.97 6.64
C ASP A 31 -0.66 6.58 7.30
N ASP A 32 -1.08 7.34 8.31
CA ASP A 32 -2.18 6.98 9.22
C ASP A 32 -3.57 6.88 8.54
N ASP A 33 -3.80 7.52 7.39
CA ASP A 33 -5.16 7.69 6.88
C ASP A 33 -5.23 7.94 5.36
N TYR A 34 -5.06 6.90 4.55
CA TYR A 34 -5.43 6.94 3.12
C TYR A 34 -6.19 5.67 2.73
N SER A 35 -7.22 5.34 3.49
CA SER A 35 -8.26 4.40 3.05
C SER A 35 -9.17 5.12 2.05
N ASP A 36 -8.63 5.53 0.90
CA ASP A 36 -9.46 6.03 -0.18
C ASP A 36 -10.25 4.84 -0.72
N ARG A 37 -11.53 4.77 -0.36
CA ARG A 37 -12.48 3.86 -0.98
C ARG A 37 -12.79 4.46 -2.35
N ASP A 38 -11.80 4.47 -3.23
CA ASP A 38 -11.94 4.92 -4.59
C ASP A 38 -12.82 3.88 -5.31
N GLU A 39 -14.13 4.10 -5.23
CA GLU A 39 -15.12 3.36 -5.99
C GLU A 39 -14.92 3.77 -7.45
N TYR A 40 -14.32 2.90 -8.25
CA TYR A 40 -14.27 3.12 -9.69
C TYR A 40 -15.70 3.39 -10.20
N GLU A 41 -15.90 4.51 -10.92
CA GLU A 41 -17.21 4.95 -11.46
C GLU A 41 -17.92 3.89 -12.33
N MET A 42 -17.24 2.78 -12.64
CA MET A 42 -17.80 1.65 -13.38
C MET A 42 -17.27 0.30 -12.85
N GLY A 43 -18.02 -0.32 -11.94
CA GLY A 43 -17.97 -1.77 -11.73
C GLY A 43 -17.44 -2.19 -10.37
N GLU A 44 -18.27 -2.97 -9.66
CA GLU A 44 -18.01 -4.16 -8.83
C GLU A 44 -16.73 -4.28 -7.97
N TYR A 45 -15.79 -3.34 -7.91
CA TYR A 45 -14.52 -3.49 -7.20
C TYR A 45 -14.14 -2.20 -6.52
N TYR A 46 -13.52 -2.33 -5.35
CA TYR A 46 -12.91 -1.22 -4.63
C TYR A 46 -11.62 -1.71 -3.97
N HIS A 47 -10.73 -0.78 -3.64
CA HIS A 47 -9.45 -1.10 -3.01
C HIS A 47 -9.29 -0.38 -1.67
N TYR A 48 -8.40 -0.91 -0.85
CA TYR A 48 -7.83 -0.27 0.32
C TYR A 48 -6.33 -0.24 0.17
N ASP A 49 -5.76 0.95 0.20
CA ASP A 49 -4.33 1.16 0.11
C ASP A 49 -3.79 1.60 1.46
N GLN A 50 -2.85 0.84 2.02
CA GLN A 50 -2.05 1.30 3.15
C GLN A 50 -0.74 1.88 2.61
N TYR A 51 -0.48 3.15 2.88
CA TYR A 51 0.73 3.82 2.40
C TYR A 51 1.84 3.83 3.46
N TYR A 52 3.07 3.79 2.97
CA TYR A 52 4.29 3.90 3.75
C TYR A 52 5.25 4.83 3.02
N THR A 53 5.69 5.88 3.70
CA THR A 53 6.50 6.93 3.08
C THR A 53 7.87 7.02 3.76
N LEU A 54 8.92 7.13 2.95
CA LEU A 54 10.29 7.36 3.39
C LEU A 54 10.62 8.84 3.24
N TYR A 55 11.04 9.48 4.33
CA TYR A 55 11.45 10.88 4.34
C TYR A 55 12.94 11.03 4.59
N ASP A 56 13.52 12.13 4.11
CA ASP A 56 14.87 12.54 4.47
C ASP A 56 14.90 13.38 5.77
N GLU A 57 16.08 13.90 6.16
CA GLU A 57 16.24 14.68 7.40
C GLU A 57 15.49 16.03 7.35
N ASP A 58 15.30 16.57 6.14
CA ASP A 58 14.55 17.80 5.85
C ASP A 58 13.05 17.54 5.56
N GLU A 59 12.53 16.36 5.93
CA GLU A 59 11.13 15.95 5.74
C GLU A 59 10.66 15.90 4.27
N ASN A 60 11.58 15.83 3.30
CA ASN A 60 11.18 15.63 1.90
C ASN A 60 10.89 14.15 1.64
N GLU A 61 9.81 13.87 0.91
CA GLU A 61 9.45 12.53 0.47
C GLU A 61 10.51 12.00 -0.50
N LEU A 62 11.18 10.91 -0.10
CA LEU A 62 12.19 10.23 -0.90
C LEU A 62 11.60 9.06 -1.69
N ASP A 63 10.64 8.35 -1.12
CA ASP A 63 10.06 7.14 -1.69
C ASP A 63 8.71 6.85 -1.03
N LYS A 64 7.80 6.23 -1.77
CA LYS A 64 6.48 5.87 -1.28
C LYS A 64 6.10 4.46 -1.73
N VAL A 65 5.51 3.69 -0.83
CA VAL A 65 5.09 2.32 -1.08
C VAL A 65 3.66 2.16 -0.59
N SER A 66 2.82 1.47 -1.36
CA SER A 66 1.48 1.10 -0.93
C SER A 66 1.29 -0.41 -0.85
N PHE A 67 0.51 -0.86 0.13
CA PHE A 67 -0.04 -2.20 0.20
C PHE A 67 -1.51 -2.14 -0.21
N VAL A 68 -1.79 -2.65 -1.41
CA VAL A 68 -3.09 -2.60 -2.05
C VAL A 68 -3.86 -3.86 -1.71
N THR A 69 -5.11 -3.70 -1.26
CA THR A 69 -6.06 -4.78 -1.03
C THR A 69 -7.29 -4.56 -1.91
N ILE A 70 -7.60 -5.48 -2.81
CA ILE A 70 -8.74 -5.37 -3.72
C ILE A 70 -9.87 -6.29 -3.28
N TYR A 71 -11.08 -5.74 -3.23
CA TYR A 71 -12.32 -6.44 -2.98
C TYR A 71 -13.26 -6.32 -4.17
N GLN A 72 -14.08 -7.35 -4.41
CA GLN A 72 -15.24 -7.29 -5.29
C GLN A 72 -16.49 -7.04 -4.44
N LYS A 73 -17.24 -5.99 -4.79
CA LYS A 73 -18.52 -5.61 -4.22
C LYS A 73 -19.60 -6.58 -4.67
N SER A 74 -20.25 -7.24 -3.72
CA SER A 74 -21.41 -8.10 -3.99
C SER A 74 -22.67 -7.25 -4.24
N GLU A 75 -23.48 -7.61 -5.24
CA GLU A 75 -24.74 -6.91 -5.56
C GLU A 75 -25.82 -7.08 -4.46
N GLU A 76 -25.75 -8.16 -3.67
CA GLU A 76 -26.71 -8.48 -2.61
C GLU A 76 -26.04 -8.45 -1.22
N CYS A 77 -26.43 -7.46 -0.41
CA CYS A 77 -25.98 -7.21 0.98
C CYS A 77 -24.50 -6.80 1.15
N MET A 78 -24.32 -5.63 1.78
CA MET A 78 -23.05 -4.96 2.06
C MET A 78 -22.10 -5.69 3.03
N GLU A 79 -22.35 -6.97 3.36
CA GLU A 79 -21.59 -7.73 4.36
C GLU A 79 -20.69 -8.84 3.76
N ASP A 80 -20.79 -9.12 2.45
CA ASP A 80 -20.04 -10.20 1.76
C ASP A 80 -19.19 -9.67 0.59
N ASP A 81 -18.36 -8.66 0.83
CA ASP A 81 -17.36 -8.25 -0.17
C ASP A 81 -16.31 -9.36 -0.35
N THR A 82 -16.08 -9.78 -1.59
CA THR A 82 -15.19 -10.90 -1.90
C THR A 82 -13.75 -10.40 -2.00
N PHE A 83 -12.88 -10.91 -1.15
CA PHE A 83 -11.43 -10.68 -1.28
C PHE A 83 -10.92 -11.21 -2.61
N ILE A 84 -10.25 -10.36 -3.39
CA ILE A 84 -9.65 -10.74 -4.67
C ILE A 84 -8.15 -11.00 -4.51
N ARG A 85 -7.41 -10.00 -4.04
CA ARG A 85 -5.96 -10.09 -3.87
C ARG A 85 -5.38 -8.96 -3.04
N THR A 86 -4.17 -9.18 -2.56
CA THR A 86 -3.29 -8.14 -2.01
C THR A 86 -1.96 -8.11 -2.72
N TYR A 87 -1.35 -6.94 -2.84
CA TYR A 87 0.00 -6.81 -3.36
C TYR A 87 0.67 -5.51 -2.88
N TRP A 88 1.99 -5.52 -2.85
CA TRP A 88 2.81 -4.33 -2.64
C TRP A 88 3.04 -3.58 -3.94
N ASN A 89 3.08 -2.26 -3.87
CA ASN A 89 3.27 -1.38 -5.01
C ASN A 89 4.21 -0.22 -4.62
N CYS A 90 5.44 -0.23 -5.14
CA CYS A 90 6.35 0.89 -5.03
C CYS A 90 5.90 2.04 -5.94
N LEU A 91 5.48 3.15 -5.34
CA LEU A 91 5.09 4.38 -6.00
C LEU A 91 6.36 5.18 -6.22
N TYR A 92 6.93 5.07 -7.42
CA TYR A 92 8.13 5.84 -7.79
C TYR A 92 7.85 7.33 -7.62
N VAL A 93 8.58 7.96 -6.69
CA VAL A 93 8.65 9.41 -6.53
C VAL A 93 9.82 9.88 -7.41
N GLU A 94 9.54 10.72 -8.41
CA GLU A 94 10.52 11.25 -9.39
C GLU A 94 11.56 12.20 -8.76
#